data_AF-A0A7X6V712-F1
#
_entry.id   AF-A0A7X6V712-F1
#
_cell.length_a   1.000
_cell.length_b   1.000
_cell.length_c   1.000
_cell.angle_alpha   90.00
_cell.angle_beta   90.00
_cell.angle_gamma   90.00
#
_symmetry.space_group_name_H-M   'P 1'
#
loop_
_entity.id
_entity.type
_entity.pdbx_description
1 polymer ?
#
loop_
_entity_poly.entity_id
_entity_poly.type
_entity_poly.pdbx_seq_one_letter_code
_entity_poly.pdbx_strand_id
1 'polypeptide(L)'
;MKMPSNKSAFTLVEIMVVVAIIGILMAIAIPNFLQYRKDSLKSACIANLKKLEGAIEQLKLAGYDEITMADICEPLGRLKEEPRCPADDSEPYDISGDIPTCPNIEKFPDHKLVGN
;
A
#
# COMPACT_ATOMS: atom_id res chain seq x y z
N MET A 1 10.85 -14.73 -59.56
CA MET A 1 10.58 -15.83 -58.62
C MET A 1 9.82 -15.26 -57.43
N LYS A 2 8.55 -15.63 -57.23
CA LYS A 2 7.68 -15.04 -56.20
C LYS A 2 7.36 -16.15 -55.19
N MET A 3 7.85 -16.05 -53.96
CA MET A 3 7.63 -17.04 -52.92
C MET A 3 6.21 -16.89 -52.35
N PRO A 4 5.43 -17.98 -52.19
CA PRO A 4 4.17 -17.91 -51.49
C PRO A 4 4.41 -17.63 -50.01
N SER A 5 3.86 -16.51 -49.53
CA SER A 5 3.80 -16.19 -48.10
C SER A 5 2.82 -17.15 -47.44
N ASN A 6 3.33 -18.12 -46.68
CA ASN A 6 2.54 -18.94 -45.77
C ASN A 6 2.00 -18.05 -44.66
N LYS A 7 0.83 -17.46 -44.88
CA LYS A 7 0.08 -16.77 -43.83
C LYS A 7 -0.57 -17.85 -42.95
N SER A 8 0.04 -18.18 -41.82
CA SER A 8 -0.62 -18.99 -40.78
C SER A 8 -1.72 -18.14 -40.15
N ALA A 9 -2.97 -18.41 -40.54
CA ALA A 9 -4.13 -17.83 -39.86
C ALA A 9 -4.43 -18.70 -38.63
N PHE A 10 -4.50 -18.07 -37.45
CA PHE A 10 -5.02 -18.71 -36.23
C PHE A 10 -6.46 -19.17 -36.48
N THR A 11 -6.77 -20.40 -36.07
CA THR A 11 -8.15 -20.90 -36.18
C THR A 11 -9.02 -20.27 -35.09
N LEU A 12 -10.31 -20.03 -35.38
CA LEU A 12 -11.26 -19.52 -34.37
C LEU A 12 -11.32 -20.44 -33.14
N VAL A 13 -11.23 -21.75 -33.36
CA VAL A 13 -11.26 -22.78 -32.30
C VAL A 13 -10.07 -22.63 -31.35
N GLU A 14 -8.89 -22.36 -31.88
CA GLU A 14 -7.66 -22.20 -31.09
C GLU A 14 -7.75 -20.98 -30.16
N ILE A 15 -8.32 -19.87 -30.64
CA ILE A 15 -8.56 -18.69 -29.79
C ILE A 15 -9.64 -18.97 -28.74
N MET A 16 -10.70 -19.72 -29.06
CA MET A 16 -11.76 -20.04 -28.09
C MET A 16 -11.25 -20.85 -26.90
N VAL A 17 -10.42 -21.88 -27.15
CA VAL A 17 -9.86 -22.70 -26.06
C VAL A 17 -8.90 -21.89 -25.19
N VAL A 18 -8.09 -21.03 -25.80
CA VAL A 18 -7.14 -20.18 -25.06
C VAL A 18 -7.88 -19.22 -24.12
N VAL A 19 -8.92 -18.53 -24.62
CA VAL A 19 -9.72 -17.61 -23.79
C VAL A 19 -10.46 -18.36 -22.68
N ALA A 20 -10.94 -19.57 -22.94
CA ALA A 20 -11.57 -20.41 -21.92
C ALA A 20 -10.60 -20.75 -20.77
N ILE A 21 -9.36 -21.13 -21.08
CA ILE A 21 -8.33 -21.44 -20.07
C ILE A 21 -7.94 -20.17 -19.29
N ILE A 22 -7.71 -19.05 -19.97
CA ILE A 22 -7.38 -17.76 -19.32
C ILE A 22 -8.52 -17.34 -18.38
N GLY A 23 -9.77 -17.51 -18.78
CA GLY A 23 -10.94 -17.21 -17.96
C GLY A 23 -10.98 -18.00 -16.65
N ILE A 24 -10.67 -19.30 -16.70
CA ILE A 24 -10.60 -20.16 -15.50
C ILE A 24 -9.47 -19.68 -14.57
N LEU A 25 -8.29 -19.38 -15.11
CA LEU A 25 -7.15 -18.90 -14.32
C LEU A 25 -7.46 -17.53 -13.66
N MET A 26 -8.03 -16.59 -14.43
CA MET A 26 -8.40 -15.26 -13.92
C MET A 26 -9.46 -15.32 -12.82
N ALA A 27 -10.44 -16.23 -12.94
CA ALA A 27 -11.50 -16.38 -11.93
C ALA A 27 -10.95 -16.69 -10.52
N ILE A 28 -9.83 -17.41 -10.44
CA ILE A 28 -9.16 -17.72 -9.17
C ILE A 28 -8.12 -16.64 -8.81
N ALA A 29 -7.37 -16.15 -9.80
CA ALA A 29 -6.26 -15.23 -9.56
C ALA A 29 -6.71 -13.84 -9.07
N ILE A 30 -7.79 -13.28 -9.65
CA ILE A 30 -8.26 -11.92 -9.34
C ILE A 30 -8.67 -11.75 -7.88
N PRO A 31 -9.58 -12.57 -7.29
CA PRO A 31 -10.02 -12.37 -5.91
C PRO A 31 -8.85 -12.49 -4.93
N ASN A 32 -7.95 -13.45 -5.17
CA ASN A 32 -6.78 -13.67 -4.33
C ASN A 32 -5.80 -12.48 -4.41
N PHE A 33 -5.55 -11.97 -5.62
CA PHE A 33 -4.72 -10.79 -5.83
C PHE A 33 -5.27 -9.54 -5.12
N LEU A 34 -6.59 -9.33 -5.16
CA LEU A 34 -7.22 -8.21 -4.46
C LEU A 34 -7.06 -8.30 -2.94
N GLN A 35 -7.13 -9.51 -2.38
CA GLN A 35 -6.91 -9.73 -0.95
C GLN A 35 -5.45 -9.46 -0.56
N TYR A 36 -4.48 -10.02 -1.30
CA TYR A 36 -3.07 -9.76 -1.04
C TYR A 36 -2.70 -8.28 -1.18
N ARG A 37 -3.33 -7.55 -2.11
CA ARG A 37 -3.14 -6.10 -2.21
C ARG A 37 -3.60 -5.41 -0.93
N LYS A 38 -4.80 -5.73 -0.42
CA LYS A 38 -5.31 -5.13 0.83
C LYS A 38 -4.39 -5.42 2.01
N ASP A 39 -3.93 -6.66 2.15
CA ASP A 39 -3.02 -7.05 3.24
C ASP A 39 -1.67 -6.35 3.15
N SER A 40 -1.15 -6.17 1.93
CA SER A 40 0.10 -5.44 1.67
C SER A 40 -0.04 -3.96 2.04
N LEU A 41 -1.16 -3.33 1.68
CA LEU A 41 -1.45 -1.94 2.02
C LEU A 41 -1.61 -1.75 3.54
N LYS A 42 -2.34 -2.66 4.19
CA LYS A 42 -2.47 -2.70 5.66
C LYS A 42 -1.10 -2.80 6.33
N SER A 43 -0.29 -3.77 5.90
CA SER A 43 1.05 -4.00 6.47
C SER A 43 1.98 -2.80 6.29
N ALA A 44 1.93 -2.15 5.12
CA ALA A 44 2.70 -0.94 4.85
C ALA A 44 2.24 0.25 5.71
N CYS A 45 0.93 0.44 5.87
CA CYS A 45 0.37 1.48 6.74
C CYS A 45 0.80 1.28 8.20
N ILE A 46 0.63 0.06 8.73
CA ILE A 46 1.06 -0.29 10.11
C ILE A 46 2.57 -0.09 10.28
N ALA A 47 3.39 -0.46 9.29
CA ALA A 47 4.83 -0.23 9.34
C ALA A 47 5.19 1.27 9.39
N ASN A 48 4.46 2.11 8.68
CA ASN A 48 4.65 3.57 8.75
C ASN A 48 4.22 4.13 10.11
N LEU A 49 3.08 3.69 10.65
CA LEU A 49 2.62 4.08 11.99
C LEU A 49 3.65 3.70 13.06
N LYS A 50 4.23 2.49 13.02
CA LYS A 50 5.29 2.08 13.97
C LYS A 50 6.55 2.94 13.86
N LYS A 51 6.91 3.38 12.65
CA LYS A 51 8.04 4.31 12.47
C LYS A 51 7.76 5.67 13.08
N LEU A 52 6.53 6.17 12.95
CA LEU A 52 6.10 7.41 13.58
C LEU A 52 6.08 7.29 15.10
N GLU A 53 5.56 6.19 15.64
CA GLU A 53 5.52 5.93 17.09
C GLU A 53 6.93 5.94 17.68
N GLY A 54 7.87 5.21 17.05
CA GLY A 54 9.26 5.22 17.47
C GLY A 54 9.94 6.59 17.31
N ALA A 55 9.52 7.42 16.37
CA ALA A 55 10.02 8.79 16.23
C ALA A 55 9.48 9.70 17.34
N ILE A 56 8.19 9.61 17.65
CA ILE A 56 7.53 10.34 18.73
C ILE A 56 8.17 9.96 20.08
N GLU A 57 8.39 8.68 20.35
CA GLU A 57 9.03 8.22 21.58
C GLU A 57 10.46 8.78 21.73
N GLN A 58 11.24 8.79 20.63
CA GLN A 58 12.59 9.36 20.63
C GLN A 58 12.58 10.87 20.90
N LEU A 59 11.61 11.61 20.36
CA LEU A 59 11.46 13.05 20.59
C LEU A 59 11.04 13.36 22.02
N LYS A 60 10.15 12.55 22.60
CA LYS A 60 9.79 12.65 24.04
C LYS A 60 11.01 12.46 24.93
N LEU A 61 11.83 11.45 24.64
CA LEU A 61 13.09 11.21 25.37
C LEU A 61 14.10 12.35 25.20
N ALA A 62 14.07 13.05 24.06
CA ALA A 62 14.89 14.24 23.81
C ALA A 62 14.38 15.51 24.51
N GLY A 63 13.24 15.45 25.20
CA GLY A 63 12.68 16.56 25.98
C GLY A 63 11.72 17.48 25.22
N TYR A 64 11.13 17.01 24.11
CA TYR A 64 10.06 17.73 23.41
C TYR A 64 8.70 17.40 24.07
N ASP A 65 7.99 18.43 24.53
CA ASP A 65 6.65 18.29 25.14
C ASP A 65 5.52 18.30 24.10
N GLU A 66 5.67 19.06 23.01
CA GLU A 66 4.71 19.12 21.91
C GLU A 66 5.43 18.70 20.63
N ILE A 67 4.96 17.62 20.00
CA ILE A 67 5.60 17.04 18.82
C ILE A 67 4.73 17.34 17.61
N THR A 68 5.30 18.06 16.66
CA THR A 68 4.66 18.39 15.40
C THR A 68 5.26 17.56 14.26
N MET A 69 4.58 17.53 13.11
CA MET A 69 5.12 16.83 11.94
C MET A 69 6.43 17.44 11.43
N ALA A 70 6.62 18.74 11.66
CA ALA A 70 7.87 19.41 11.35
C ALA A 70 9.05 18.86 12.19
N ASP A 71 8.83 18.47 13.45
CA ASP A 71 9.87 17.89 14.31
C ASP A 71 10.27 16.47 13.90
N ILE A 72 9.36 15.76 13.22
CA ILE A 72 9.62 14.43 12.65
C ILE A 72 10.31 14.55 11.28
N CYS A 73 9.94 15.56 10.48
CA CYS A 73 10.44 15.78 9.12
C CYS A 73 11.74 16.62 9.06
N GLU A 74 12.02 17.47 10.05
CA GLU A 74 13.21 18.33 10.13
C GLU A 74 13.86 18.24 11.54
N PRO A 75 14.94 18.97 11.83
CA PRO A 75 16.37 18.59 11.74
C PRO A 75 16.84 17.23 12.32
N LEU A 76 15.98 16.36 12.87
CA LEU A 76 16.36 14.97 13.20
C LEU A 76 16.27 14.00 12.00
N GLY A 77 15.73 14.46 10.86
CA GLY A 77 15.99 13.96 9.51
C GLY A 77 15.79 12.46 9.30
N ARG A 78 14.67 11.88 9.76
CA ARG A 78 14.38 10.45 9.57
C ARG A 78 13.46 10.17 8.39
N LEU A 79 12.70 11.15 7.91
CA LEU A 79 11.77 11.03 6.79
C LEU A 79 11.93 12.23 5.84
N LYS A 80 11.93 11.96 4.52
CA LYS A 80 12.14 12.97 3.46
C LYS A 80 10.85 13.72 3.09
N GLU A 81 9.71 13.14 3.43
CA GLU A 81 8.38 13.64 3.13
C GLU A 81 7.44 13.10 4.21
N GLU A 82 6.36 13.83 4.49
CA GLU A 82 5.35 13.40 5.45
C GLU A 82 4.75 12.06 5.00
N PRO A 83 4.86 11.00 5.81
CA PRO A 83 4.37 9.70 5.42
C PRO A 83 2.84 9.75 5.28
N ARG A 84 2.32 9.12 4.22
CA ARG A 84 0.88 9.00 3.97
C ARG A 84 0.44 7.54 3.97
N CYS A 85 -0.87 7.33 4.02
CA CYS A 85 -1.47 6.02 3.92
C CYS A 85 -1.35 5.49 2.47
N PRO A 86 -0.72 4.32 2.22
CA PRO A 86 -0.57 3.79 0.86
C PRO A 86 -1.89 3.40 0.18
N ALA A 87 -2.96 3.22 0.96
CA ALA A 87 -4.29 2.92 0.42
C ALA A 87 -5.06 4.18 -0.01
N ASP A 88 -4.73 5.33 0.58
CA ASP A 88 -5.36 6.62 0.33
C ASP A 88 -4.44 7.75 0.84
N ASP A 89 -3.97 8.57 -0.09
CA ASP A 89 -2.92 9.59 0.10
C ASP A 89 -3.48 10.99 0.30
N SER A 90 -4.79 11.11 0.55
CA SER A 90 -5.51 12.37 0.77
C SER A 90 -4.88 13.23 1.87
N GLU A 91 -4.58 12.63 3.02
CA GLU A 91 -4.11 13.30 4.22
C GLU A 91 -2.93 12.55 4.87
N PRO A 92 -2.00 13.28 5.54
CA PRO A 92 -0.93 12.67 6.31
C PRO A 92 -1.46 11.96 7.57
N TYR A 93 -0.60 11.18 8.22
CA TYR A 93 -0.94 10.56 9.51
C TYR A 93 -1.22 11.61 10.60
N ASP A 94 -2.16 11.30 11.49
CA ASP A 94 -2.41 12.12 12.68
C ASP A 94 -1.43 11.69 13.79
N ILE A 95 -0.71 12.66 14.37
CA ILE A 95 0.23 12.45 15.49
C ILE A 95 -0.09 13.34 16.69
N SER A 96 -1.23 14.02 16.70
CA SER A 96 -1.58 14.93 17.80
C SER A 96 -1.74 14.20 19.14
N GLY A 97 -1.92 12.88 19.13
CA GLY A 97 -1.94 12.02 20.32
C GLY A 97 -0.64 11.27 20.58
N ASP A 98 -0.59 10.52 21.68
CA ASP A 98 0.56 9.67 22.02
C ASP A 98 0.81 8.54 21.00
N ILE A 99 -0.24 8.12 20.28
CA ILE A 99 -0.21 7.03 19.31
C ILE A 99 -0.57 7.59 17.93
N PRO A 100 0.30 7.41 16.91
CA PRO A 100 0.00 7.88 15.56
C PRO A 100 -1.17 7.09 14.96
N THR A 101 -2.08 7.80 14.28
CA THR A 101 -3.32 7.23 13.73
C THR A 101 -3.43 7.49 12.23
N CYS A 102 -4.04 6.53 11.52
CA CYS A 102 -4.35 6.68 10.09
C CYS A 102 -5.59 7.58 9.90
N PRO A 103 -5.54 8.62 9.05
CA PRO A 103 -6.69 9.50 8.79
C PRO A 103 -7.84 8.73 8.11
N ASN A 104 -7.51 7.66 7.39
CA ASN A 104 -8.46 6.87 6.61
C ASN A 104 -9.00 5.65 7.37
N ILE A 105 -9.01 5.67 8.72
CA ILE A 105 -9.42 4.53 9.54
C ILE A 105 -10.89 4.12 9.35
N GLU A 106 -11.78 5.08 9.03
CA GLU A 106 -13.19 4.76 8.76
C GLU A 106 -13.36 3.92 7.47
N LYS A 107 -12.53 4.22 6.46
CA LYS A 107 -12.51 3.51 5.17
C LYS A 107 -11.72 2.20 5.25
N PHE A 108 -10.71 2.16 6.12
CA PHE A 108 -9.84 1.02 6.34
C PHE A 108 -9.68 0.74 7.85
N PRO A 109 -10.64 0.07 8.50
CA PRO A 109 -10.65 -0.15 9.96
C PRO A 109 -9.47 -0.99 10.47
N ASP A 110 -8.82 -1.70 9.55
CA ASP A 110 -7.63 -2.49 9.78
C ASP A 110 -6.32 -1.69 9.82
N HIS A 111 -6.35 -0.40 9.45
CA HIS A 111 -5.19 0.49 9.42
C HIS A 111 -4.95 1.17 10.77
N LYS A 112 -4.75 0.35 11.80
CA LYS A 112 -4.47 0.79 13.16
C LYS A 112 -3.33 -0.01 13.77
N LEU A 113 -2.58 0.61 14.67
CA LEU A 113 -1.64 -0.11 15.51
C LEU A 113 -2.42 -1.03 16.45
N VAL A 114 -2.01 -2.29 16.51
CA VAL A 114 -2.59 -3.28 17.43
C VAL A 114 -1.60 -3.41 18.59
N GLY A 115 -1.98 -2.87 19.75
CA GLY A 115 -1.16 -2.73 20.97
C GLY A 115 -0.98 -1.24 21.29
N ASN A 116 -1.33 -0.72 22.47
CA ASN A 116 -1.65 -1.38 23.75
C ASN A 116 -3.09 -1.88 23.90
#